data_AF-A0A2T4C9B8-F1
#
_entry.id   AF-A0A2T4C9B8-F1
#
_cell.length_a   1.000
_cell.length_b   1.000
_cell.length_c   1.000
_cell.angle_alpha   90.00
_cell.angle_beta   90.00
_cell.angle_gamma   90.00
#
_symmetry.space_group_name_H-M   'P 1'
#
loop_
_entity.id
_entity.type
_entity.pdbx_description
1 polymer ?
#
loop_
_entity_poly.entity_id
_entity_poly.type
_entity_poly.pdbx_seq_one_letter_code
_entity_poly.pdbx_strand_id
1 'polypeptide(L)'
;MPPRRSHKKSRAGCRRCKNRKIKCDEVHPRCGNCSKHGVMCDFESRQVLDELHTTSTPTVKSPQAPISAPSSVSPVSKTAPAPTTTTTSTTTTTNATTAASLTTAMPSYDDRRISPLRLSPPSTVSTPSLTLPSVPIITSMTRQGDRLLEFQLWHQYITSTSKTLVMNSPASTDIWQKDVPRFALEGRTYLIDAVLSVAALHLRFKNPDDKVMIEASHAYSASTLAEYCRSLNKGITAENADALFLTSCLIAFQATASRLFVKEDGDPSDPGEPHRRYALPLSWFHAFQGVKTIVATSWQWIRNSATVKVVIDSQPGFMDLNPLGPDSFFGHLLDGLDEELEQEDEAHRAATNQGYFHAVCVLNWAHKNHYAPSALALPSTVSRRYVELVEAKRPRALAILACFFALLKRMDNVWWLDDVARREVMGLVSLFETGSKWWRHLEWPIRIALWDGEADAIPAEIWGVERKENPSMPSAETILNHIDLMAKMMDSTQEACSIVAHIFFSMG
;
A
#
# COMPACT_ATOMS: atom_id res chain seq x y z
N MET A 1 -0.87 -53.39 -25.34
CA MET A 1 -0.24 -52.08 -25.65
C MET A 1 0.99 -52.31 -26.52
N PRO A 2 1.32 -51.43 -27.47
CA PRO A 2 2.56 -51.54 -28.24
C PRO A 2 3.80 -51.31 -27.35
N PRO A 3 4.93 -52.00 -27.60
CA PRO A 3 6.14 -51.80 -26.80
C PRO A 3 6.74 -50.40 -27.02
N ARG A 4 7.17 -49.74 -25.95
CA ARG A 4 7.85 -48.44 -26.03
C ARG A 4 9.19 -48.61 -26.75
N ARG A 5 9.40 -47.87 -27.86
CA ARG A 5 10.68 -47.86 -28.58
C ARG A 5 11.83 -47.45 -27.65
N SER A 6 12.96 -48.14 -27.76
CA SER A 6 14.17 -47.83 -26.99
C SER A 6 14.84 -46.56 -27.54
N HIS A 7 14.79 -45.47 -26.76
CA HIS A 7 15.42 -44.20 -27.14
C HIS A 7 16.86 -44.09 -26.62
N LYS A 8 17.78 -43.69 -27.51
CA LYS A 8 19.18 -43.40 -27.17
C LYS A 8 19.24 -42.21 -26.18
N LYS A 9 19.75 -42.44 -24.97
CA LYS A 9 19.78 -41.44 -23.88
C LYS A 9 20.67 -40.24 -24.26
N SER A 10 20.13 -39.03 -24.13
CA SER A 10 20.86 -37.75 -24.25
C SER A 10 21.86 -37.61 -23.09
N ARG A 11 23.17 -37.59 -23.38
CA ARG A 11 24.23 -37.53 -22.36
C ARG A 11 24.34 -36.11 -21.77
N ALA A 12 24.35 -35.08 -22.61
CA ALA A 12 24.52 -33.69 -22.19
C ALA A 12 23.21 -32.96 -21.85
N GLY A 13 22.04 -33.54 -22.20
CA GLY A 13 20.71 -32.95 -22.00
C GLY A 13 20.45 -32.29 -20.64
N CYS A 14 19.65 -31.21 -20.64
CA CYS A 14 19.40 -30.41 -19.44
C CYS A 14 18.74 -31.20 -18.30
N ARG A 15 18.95 -30.75 -17.05
CA ARG A 15 18.50 -31.43 -15.83
C ARG A 15 16.97 -31.52 -15.77
N ARG A 16 16.23 -30.51 -16.24
CA ARG A 16 14.76 -30.55 -16.33
C ARG A 16 14.26 -31.65 -17.28
N CYS A 17 14.90 -31.86 -18.43
CA CYS A 17 14.56 -32.96 -19.35
C CYS A 17 14.97 -34.34 -18.78
N LYS A 18 16.15 -34.44 -18.15
CA LYS A 18 16.62 -35.66 -17.47
C LYS A 18 15.66 -36.08 -16.35
N ASN A 19 15.24 -35.15 -15.50
CA ASN A 19 14.27 -35.40 -14.41
C ASN A 19 12.89 -35.84 -14.94
N ARG A 20 12.42 -35.21 -16.03
CA ARG A 20 11.19 -35.61 -16.74
C ARG A 20 11.32 -36.92 -17.54
N LYS A 21 12.51 -37.54 -17.58
CA LYS A 21 12.82 -38.80 -18.30
C LYS A 21 12.48 -38.74 -19.80
N ILE A 22 12.59 -37.55 -20.40
CA ILE A 22 12.35 -37.28 -21.84
C ILE A 22 13.67 -37.00 -22.57
N LYS A 23 13.66 -37.14 -23.90
CA LYS A 23 14.83 -36.81 -24.75
C LYS A 23 15.01 -35.30 -24.81
N CYS A 24 16.17 -34.80 -24.37
CA CYS A 24 16.61 -33.44 -24.67
C CYS A 24 17.17 -33.37 -26.10
N ASP A 25 16.97 -32.24 -26.78
CA ASP A 25 17.57 -31.93 -28.08
C ASP A 25 18.94 -31.24 -27.98
N GLU A 26 19.41 -30.92 -26.76
CA GLU A 26 20.75 -30.38 -26.45
C GLU A 26 21.05 -29.00 -27.09
N VAL A 27 20.01 -28.32 -27.60
CA VAL A 27 20.08 -26.94 -28.14
C VAL A 27 20.28 -25.92 -27.01
N HIS A 28 21.11 -24.92 -27.28
CA HIS A 28 21.43 -23.80 -26.39
C HIS A 28 21.01 -22.47 -27.04
N PRO A 29 20.66 -21.40 -26.29
CA PRO A 29 20.65 -21.30 -24.83
C PRO A 29 19.46 -21.99 -24.14
N ARG A 30 18.44 -22.42 -24.90
CA ARG A 30 17.30 -23.17 -24.37
C ARG A 30 17.02 -24.40 -25.22
N CYS A 31 16.84 -25.55 -24.57
CA CYS A 31 16.45 -26.77 -25.27
C CYS A 31 14.99 -26.66 -25.73
N GLY A 32 14.67 -27.13 -26.94
CA GLY A 32 13.37 -26.90 -27.57
C GLY A 32 12.20 -27.50 -26.79
N ASN A 33 12.45 -28.52 -25.98
CA ASN A 33 11.44 -29.11 -25.09
C ASN A 33 11.24 -28.34 -23.77
N CYS A 34 12.17 -27.50 -23.33
CA CYS A 34 11.90 -26.52 -22.27
C CYS A 34 11.13 -25.32 -22.86
N SER A 35 11.61 -24.77 -23.99
CA SER A 35 10.97 -23.64 -24.69
C SER A 35 9.49 -23.91 -25.02
N LYS A 36 9.15 -25.09 -25.57
CA LYS A 36 7.75 -25.49 -25.87
C LYS A 36 6.83 -25.63 -24.65
N HIS A 37 7.38 -25.67 -23.44
CA HIS A 37 6.61 -25.75 -22.19
C HIS A 37 6.73 -24.49 -21.33
N GLY A 38 7.37 -23.41 -21.82
CA GLY A 38 7.57 -22.16 -21.07
C GLY A 38 8.55 -22.25 -19.89
N VAL A 39 9.00 -23.45 -19.50
CA VAL A 39 9.82 -23.68 -18.30
C VAL A 39 11.29 -23.29 -18.51
N MET A 40 11.91 -22.73 -17.46
CA MET A 40 13.33 -22.41 -17.42
C MET A 40 14.20 -23.63 -17.77
N CYS A 41 15.25 -23.41 -18.56
CA CYS A 41 16.17 -24.45 -19.03
C CYS A 41 17.51 -24.36 -18.31
N ASP A 42 18.11 -25.49 -17.90
CA ASP A 42 19.43 -25.49 -17.22
C ASP A 42 20.61 -25.07 -18.13
N PHE A 43 20.34 -24.70 -19.38
CA PHE A 43 21.31 -24.13 -20.34
C PHE A 43 21.24 -22.59 -20.42
N GLU A 44 20.24 -22.00 -19.76
CA GLU A 44 19.85 -20.59 -19.89
C GLU A 44 20.73 -19.67 -19.03
N SER A 45 21.27 -20.18 -17.91
CA SER A 45 22.17 -19.49 -16.99
C SER A 45 23.56 -20.16 -16.93
N ARG A 46 24.41 -19.91 -17.94
CA ARG A 46 25.79 -20.46 -18.01
C ARG A 46 26.63 -20.17 -16.75
N GLN A 47 26.44 -19.03 -16.10
CA GLN A 47 27.18 -18.63 -14.90
C GLN A 47 27.05 -19.65 -13.75
N VAL A 48 25.85 -20.20 -13.54
CA VAL A 48 25.58 -21.20 -12.48
C VAL A 48 26.33 -22.51 -12.72
N LEU A 49 26.71 -22.82 -13.96
CA LEU A 49 27.48 -24.01 -14.31
C LEU A 49 28.97 -23.86 -13.96
N ASP A 50 29.54 -22.66 -14.09
CA ASP A 50 30.93 -22.38 -13.74
C ASP A 50 31.13 -22.29 -12.20
N GLU A 51 30.14 -21.77 -11.47
CA GLU A 51 30.10 -21.79 -9.98
C GLU A 51 29.98 -23.22 -9.41
N LEU A 52 29.22 -24.09 -10.06
CA LEU A 52 29.09 -25.50 -9.65
C LEU A 52 30.30 -26.37 -10.06
N HIS A 53 31.16 -25.90 -10.96
CA HIS A 53 32.40 -26.57 -11.33
C HIS A 53 33.59 -26.18 -10.43
N THR A 54 33.64 -24.93 -9.94
CA THR A 54 34.74 -24.46 -9.08
C THR A 54 34.73 -25.01 -7.65
N THR A 55 33.61 -25.60 -7.22
CA THR A 55 33.40 -26.13 -5.85
C THR A 55 33.80 -27.61 -5.65
N SER A 56 34.45 -28.24 -6.64
CA SER A 56 34.64 -29.70 -6.68
C SER A 56 36.10 -30.22 -6.76
N THR A 57 37.07 -29.60 -6.07
CA THR A 57 38.45 -30.15 -5.93
C THR A 57 39.12 -29.80 -4.58
N PRO A 58 39.81 -30.75 -3.91
CA PRO A 58 40.54 -30.49 -2.66
C PRO A 58 41.97 -29.93 -2.88
N THR A 59 42.58 -29.45 -1.79
CA THR A 59 43.74 -28.54 -1.76
C THR A 59 45.14 -29.19 -1.81
N VAL A 60 46.08 -28.55 -2.53
CA VAL A 60 47.54 -28.69 -2.31
C VAL A 60 48.28 -27.34 -2.48
N LYS A 61 48.81 -26.83 -1.36
CA LYS A 61 49.98 -25.95 -1.09
C LYS A 61 50.48 -24.89 -2.12
N SER A 62 50.65 -23.67 -1.60
CA SER A 62 51.50 -22.50 -2.00
C SER A 62 52.97 -22.84 -2.36
N PRO A 63 53.79 -21.94 -2.99
CA PRO A 63 53.92 -20.51 -2.63
C PRO A 63 54.31 -19.45 -3.72
N GLN A 64 54.39 -18.19 -3.26
CA GLN A 64 55.16 -17.03 -3.76
C GLN A 64 54.61 -16.10 -4.88
N ALA A 65 55.05 -14.85 -4.81
CA ALA A 65 54.81 -13.66 -5.66
C ALA A 65 56.20 -13.13 -6.16
N PRO A 66 56.43 -11.91 -6.74
CA PRO A 66 55.59 -10.70 -6.93
C PRO A 66 55.77 -10.00 -8.32
N ILE A 67 55.60 -8.65 -8.38
CA ILE A 67 56.19 -7.65 -9.33
C ILE A 67 55.24 -6.94 -10.35
N SER A 68 54.90 -5.69 -9.98
CA SER A 68 54.91 -4.41 -10.75
C SER A 68 54.02 -4.07 -11.97
N ALA A 69 53.65 -2.79 -12.02
CA ALA A 69 53.23 -1.96 -13.17
C ALA A 69 54.48 -1.12 -13.66
N PRO A 70 54.41 0.03 -14.40
CA PRO A 70 53.29 0.82 -14.96
C PRO A 70 53.55 1.41 -16.39
N SER A 71 52.83 2.49 -16.75
CA SER A 71 53.27 3.66 -17.57
C SER A 71 52.64 3.94 -18.95
N SER A 72 51.61 4.81 -18.92
CA SER A 72 51.41 6.05 -19.72
C SER A 72 52.22 6.38 -21.00
N VAL A 73 51.52 6.90 -22.03
CA VAL A 73 52.06 7.89 -23.00
C VAL A 73 50.99 8.93 -23.39
N SER A 74 51.38 10.21 -23.44
CA SER A 74 50.71 11.40 -24.01
C SER A 74 51.84 12.40 -24.44
N PRO A 75 51.61 13.63 -24.99
CA PRO A 75 50.40 14.28 -25.55
C PRO A 75 50.68 14.92 -26.96
N VAL A 76 49.84 15.86 -27.45
CA VAL A 76 50.22 17.25 -27.90
C VAL A 76 49.06 17.98 -28.63
N SER A 77 48.70 19.18 -28.12
CA SER A 77 48.32 20.50 -28.73
C SER A 77 47.82 20.61 -30.22
N LYS A 78 47.05 21.63 -30.69
CA LYS A 78 46.82 23.04 -30.24
C LYS A 78 45.69 23.78 -31.03
N THR A 79 44.95 24.70 -30.37
CA THR A 79 44.33 25.99 -30.84
C THR A 79 43.55 26.17 -32.17
N ALA A 80 42.27 26.59 -32.06
CA ALA A 80 41.65 27.93 -32.41
C ALA A 80 42.09 28.75 -33.67
N PRO A 81 41.28 29.67 -34.27
CA PRO A 81 40.15 30.44 -33.66
C PRO A 81 38.89 30.70 -34.56
N ALA A 82 37.96 31.55 -34.06
CA ALA A 82 36.90 32.24 -34.83
C ALA A 82 37.39 33.59 -35.43
N PRO A 83 36.58 34.35 -36.21
CA PRO A 83 35.96 35.57 -35.61
C PRO A 83 34.68 36.16 -36.30
N THR A 84 34.03 37.14 -35.63
CA THR A 84 33.32 38.36 -36.16
C THR A 84 32.12 38.25 -37.14
N THR A 85 31.18 39.21 -37.29
CA THR A 85 30.42 40.19 -36.45
C THR A 85 29.48 41.00 -37.39
N THR A 86 28.60 41.88 -36.86
CA THR A 86 28.12 43.15 -37.50
C THR A 86 27.21 43.02 -38.77
N THR A 87 26.33 43.95 -39.18
CA THR A 87 25.84 45.22 -38.59
C THR A 87 24.48 45.68 -39.18
N THR A 88 23.59 46.17 -38.30
CA THR A 88 22.64 47.32 -38.40
C THR A 88 21.91 47.73 -39.70
N SER A 89 20.58 47.92 -39.59
CA SER A 89 19.78 49.12 -40.01
C SER A 89 18.34 48.97 -39.47
N THR A 90 17.67 49.88 -38.75
CA THR A 90 17.22 51.28 -39.02
C THR A 90 16.20 51.39 -40.17
N THR A 91 15.09 52.17 -40.12
CA THR A 91 14.73 53.33 -39.25
C THR A 91 13.22 53.68 -39.31
N THR A 92 12.61 54.22 -38.22
CA THR A 92 11.47 55.22 -38.16
C THR A 92 10.10 54.92 -38.87
N THR A 93 8.90 55.41 -38.52
CA THR A 93 8.27 56.34 -37.51
C THR A 93 6.71 56.11 -37.53
N THR A 94 5.73 56.87 -36.98
CA THR A 94 5.59 58.21 -36.31
C THR A 94 4.23 58.29 -35.54
N ASN A 95 4.22 58.85 -34.31
CA ASN A 95 3.16 59.67 -33.65
C ASN A 95 1.69 59.12 -33.52
N ALA A 96 0.75 59.66 -32.71
CA ALA A 96 0.69 60.88 -31.88
C ALA A 96 -0.34 60.77 -30.70
N THR A 97 -0.12 61.52 -29.59
CA THR A 97 -1.13 62.11 -28.64
C THR A 97 -2.11 61.17 -27.88
N THR A 98 -2.61 61.43 -26.64
CA THR A 98 -2.66 62.56 -25.68
C THR A 98 -2.89 61.99 -24.24
N ALA A 99 -2.96 62.66 -23.06
CA ALA A 99 -2.93 64.07 -22.61
C ALA A 99 -2.47 64.23 -21.12
N ALA A 100 -2.53 65.48 -20.65
CA ALA A 100 -2.54 66.10 -19.30
C ALA A 100 -3.40 65.46 -18.16
N SER A 101 -3.32 65.86 -16.86
CA SER A 101 -2.32 66.61 -16.02
C SER A 101 -2.83 66.72 -14.56
N LEU A 102 -1.94 66.98 -13.56
CA LEU A 102 -1.98 68.10 -12.57
C LEU A 102 -1.08 67.88 -11.33
N THR A 103 -0.80 68.94 -10.57
CA THR A 103 0.26 69.09 -9.54
C THR A 103 -0.25 69.65 -8.19
N THR A 104 0.56 69.61 -7.11
CA THR A 104 0.78 70.69 -6.09
C THR A 104 1.90 70.33 -5.08
N ALA A 105 2.49 71.34 -4.41
CA ALA A 105 3.71 71.34 -3.56
C ALA A 105 3.46 71.00 -2.05
N MET A 106 4.39 70.43 -1.25
CA MET A 106 5.51 71.01 -0.42
C MET A 106 5.08 71.84 0.83
N PRO A 107 5.90 72.04 1.92
CA PRO A 107 7.36 71.88 2.02
C PRO A 107 8.01 71.25 3.31
N SER A 108 9.30 70.89 3.16
CA SER A 108 10.49 70.82 4.07
C SER A 108 10.46 70.91 5.62
N TYR A 109 11.41 70.18 6.25
CA TYR A 109 12.29 70.66 7.34
C TYR A 109 13.70 70.00 7.26
N ASP A 110 14.72 70.58 7.91
CA ASP A 110 16.17 70.20 7.91
C ASP A 110 16.49 68.89 8.69
N ASP A 111 17.69 68.26 8.70
CA ASP A 111 19.08 68.76 8.53
C ASP A 111 20.07 67.68 7.98
N ARG A 112 21.35 68.06 7.83
CA ARG A 112 22.51 67.33 7.28
C ARG A 112 22.86 66.02 8.00
N ARG A 113 23.39 65.02 7.25
CA ARG A 113 24.83 64.60 7.28
C ARG A 113 25.16 63.43 6.34
N ILE A 114 26.31 63.57 5.67
CA ILE A 114 27.36 62.57 5.35
C ILE A 114 26.88 61.13 5.03
N SER A 115 26.97 60.75 3.75
CA SER A 115 26.87 59.34 3.31
C SER A 115 28.19 58.57 3.50
N PRO A 116 28.13 57.35 4.02
CA PRO A 116 29.01 56.28 3.55
C PRO A 116 28.25 55.01 3.13
N LEU A 117 28.85 54.32 2.16
CA LEU A 117 28.55 53.00 1.58
C LEU A 117 27.66 52.07 2.45
N ARG A 118 26.49 51.66 1.93
CA ARG A 118 25.73 50.51 2.47
C ARG A 118 26.23 49.20 1.86
N LEU A 119 26.61 48.27 2.73
CA LEU A 119 26.74 46.85 2.42
C LEU A 119 25.34 46.20 2.26
N SER A 120 25.24 45.18 1.41
CA SER A 120 23.99 44.44 1.19
C SER A 120 23.73 43.42 2.32
N PRO A 121 22.55 43.44 2.98
CA PRO A 121 22.11 42.36 3.87
C PRO A 121 21.74 41.08 3.09
N PRO A 122 21.64 39.92 3.76
CA PRO A 122 21.53 38.61 3.09
C PRO A 122 20.13 38.31 2.54
N SER A 123 20.09 37.45 1.52
CA SER A 123 18.86 36.91 0.94
C SER A 123 18.07 36.08 1.97
N THR A 124 16.82 36.47 2.26
CA THR A 124 15.88 35.65 3.01
C THR A 124 15.50 34.41 2.19
N VAL A 125 15.69 33.22 2.77
CA VAL A 125 15.22 31.95 2.18
C VAL A 125 13.69 31.94 2.17
N SER A 126 13.10 31.96 0.98
CA SER A 126 11.64 31.86 0.82
C SER A 126 11.14 30.47 1.17
N THR A 127 10.37 30.35 2.25
CA THR A 127 9.65 29.12 2.60
C THR A 127 8.67 28.76 1.47
N PRO A 128 8.65 27.53 0.95
CA PRO A 128 7.69 27.13 -0.08
C PRO A 128 6.30 26.94 0.56
N SER A 129 5.42 27.92 0.40
CA SER A 129 4.00 27.77 0.74
C SER A 129 3.40 26.64 -0.09
N LEU A 130 2.93 25.58 0.58
CA LEU A 130 2.19 24.48 -0.04
C LEU A 130 0.81 24.96 -0.50
N THR A 131 0.76 25.58 -1.67
CA THR A 131 -0.50 25.74 -2.42
C THR A 131 -0.98 24.36 -2.84
N LEU A 132 -2.07 23.87 -2.25
CA LEU A 132 -2.76 22.71 -2.80
C LEU A 132 -3.13 23.01 -4.27
N PRO A 133 -2.98 22.05 -5.20
CA PRO A 133 -3.52 22.22 -6.53
C PRO A 133 -5.04 22.43 -6.43
N SER A 134 -5.56 23.45 -7.11
CA SER A 134 -6.99 23.72 -7.16
C SER A 134 -7.72 22.59 -7.89
N VAL A 135 -8.15 21.58 -7.14
CA VAL A 135 -9.02 20.51 -7.63
C VAL A 135 -10.24 21.17 -8.29
N PRO A 136 -10.63 20.78 -9.53
CA PRO A 136 -11.81 21.34 -10.17
C PRO A 136 -13.04 20.94 -9.34
N ILE A 137 -13.58 21.91 -8.61
CA ILE A 137 -14.76 21.69 -7.77
C ILE A 137 -15.95 21.49 -8.70
N ILE A 138 -16.50 20.26 -8.75
CA ILE A 138 -17.69 19.93 -9.55
C ILE A 138 -18.96 20.43 -8.83
N THR A 139 -19.01 21.73 -8.58
CA THR A 139 -20.22 22.45 -8.18
C THR A 139 -20.75 23.20 -9.39
N SER A 140 -21.88 22.72 -9.93
CA SER A 140 -22.58 23.24 -11.12
C SER A 140 -21.86 23.08 -12.46
N MET A 141 -22.32 22.11 -13.27
CA MET A 141 -22.88 22.35 -14.63
C MET A 141 -23.52 21.05 -15.14
N THR A 142 -24.78 21.09 -15.59
CA THR A 142 -25.51 19.88 -15.98
C THR A 142 -25.29 19.50 -17.45
N ARG A 143 -24.53 18.43 -17.70
CA ARG A 143 -24.60 17.67 -18.96
C ARG A 143 -25.46 16.42 -18.79
N GLN A 144 -26.20 16.06 -19.84
CA GLN A 144 -27.06 14.86 -19.83
C GLN A 144 -26.26 13.56 -19.79
N GLY A 145 -25.04 13.54 -20.36
CA GLY A 145 -24.13 12.40 -20.27
C GLY A 145 -23.67 12.13 -18.84
N ASP A 146 -23.24 13.17 -18.14
CA ASP A 146 -22.75 13.13 -16.77
C ASP A 146 -23.85 12.60 -15.81
N ARG A 147 -25.09 13.09 -15.95
CA ARG A 147 -26.24 12.57 -15.20
C ARG A 147 -26.60 11.12 -15.55
N LEU A 148 -26.42 10.71 -16.81
CA LEU A 148 -26.62 9.30 -17.22
C LEU A 148 -25.55 8.40 -16.60
N LEU A 149 -24.29 8.86 -16.55
CA LEU A 149 -23.19 8.18 -15.86
C LEU A 149 -23.49 8.02 -14.36
N GLU A 150 -23.93 9.08 -13.68
CA GLU A 150 -24.36 9.02 -12.28
C GLU A 150 -25.43 7.94 -12.04
N PHE A 151 -26.47 7.89 -12.88
CA PHE A 151 -27.50 6.85 -12.79
C PHE A 151 -26.94 5.43 -13.06
N GLN A 152 -26.01 5.27 -14.01
CA GLN A 152 -25.38 3.98 -14.29
C GLN A 152 -24.50 3.50 -13.12
N LEU A 153 -23.70 4.40 -12.54
CA LEU A 153 -22.86 4.13 -11.37
C LEU A 153 -23.71 3.79 -10.15
N TRP A 154 -24.76 4.57 -9.88
CA TRP A 154 -25.70 4.32 -8.79
C TRP A 154 -26.42 2.97 -8.95
N HIS A 155 -26.92 2.67 -10.15
CA HIS A 155 -27.53 1.38 -10.48
C HIS A 155 -26.53 0.22 -10.27
N GLN A 156 -25.30 0.34 -10.74
CA GLN A 156 -24.25 -0.66 -10.53
C GLN A 156 -23.93 -0.85 -9.04
N TYR A 157 -23.97 0.22 -8.23
CA TYR A 157 -23.76 0.12 -6.79
C TYR A 157 -24.83 -0.73 -6.11
N ILE A 158 -26.11 -0.37 -6.28
CA ILE A 158 -27.23 -1.02 -5.59
C ILE A 158 -27.52 -2.45 -6.11
N THR A 159 -27.18 -2.76 -7.36
CA THR A 159 -27.38 -4.10 -7.93
C THR A 159 -26.21 -5.04 -7.70
N SER A 160 -24.97 -4.53 -7.71
CA SER A 160 -23.76 -5.35 -7.82
C SER A 160 -22.63 -4.94 -6.86
N THR A 161 -22.21 -3.68 -6.78
CA THR A 161 -21.01 -3.30 -6.01
C THR A 161 -21.18 -3.43 -4.50
N SER A 162 -22.31 -3.00 -3.94
CA SER A 162 -22.64 -3.12 -2.51
C SER A 162 -22.41 -4.55 -1.97
N LYS A 163 -22.81 -5.56 -2.74
CA LYS A 163 -22.64 -7.00 -2.43
C LYS A 163 -21.18 -7.47 -2.43
N THR A 164 -20.25 -6.68 -2.97
CA THR A 164 -18.79 -6.99 -3.00
C THR A 164 -17.99 -6.22 -1.95
N LEU A 165 -18.62 -5.25 -1.26
CA LEU A 165 -18.05 -4.59 -0.07
C LEU A 165 -18.20 -5.48 1.17
N VAL A 166 -19.19 -6.37 1.14
CA VAL A 166 -19.55 -7.27 2.24
C VAL A 166 -18.85 -8.60 2.07
N MET A 167 -18.32 -9.11 3.19
CA MET A 167 -17.80 -10.46 3.30
C MET A 167 -18.46 -11.24 4.46
N ASN A 168 -19.33 -10.61 5.25
CA ASN A 168 -19.94 -11.18 6.47
C ASN A 168 -21.43 -10.84 6.64
N SER A 169 -22.24 -11.83 7.03
CA SER A 169 -23.63 -11.73 7.54
C SER A 169 -24.69 -11.00 6.65
N PRO A 170 -25.89 -11.58 6.44
CA PRO A 170 -27.00 -10.91 5.76
C PRO A 170 -27.37 -9.53 6.33
N ALA A 171 -27.18 -9.31 7.63
CA ALA A 171 -27.50 -8.05 8.30
C ALA A 171 -26.60 -6.88 7.84
N SER A 172 -25.34 -7.14 7.45
CA SER A 172 -24.48 -6.09 6.91
C SER A 172 -24.77 -5.81 5.42
N THR A 173 -25.21 -6.83 4.66
CA THR A 173 -25.64 -6.68 3.27
C THR A 173 -26.74 -5.65 3.10
N ASP A 174 -27.74 -5.67 3.99
CA ASP A 174 -28.83 -4.69 3.98
C ASP A 174 -28.33 -3.25 4.22
N ILE A 175 -27.29 -3.06 5.03
CA ILE A 175 -26.72 -1.74 5.31
C ILE A 175 -26.03 -1.16 4.07
N TRP A 176 -25.13 -1.93 3.45
CA TRP A 176 -24.40 -1.48 2.27
C TRP A 176 -25.30 -1.39 1.03
N GLN A 177 -26.39 -2.15 0.95
CA GLN A 177 -27.30 -2.11 -0.19
C GLN A 177 -28.47 -1.12 -0.04
N LYS A 178 -28.91 -0.80 1.20
CA LYS A 178 -30.12 0.02 1.46
C LYS A 178 -29.82 1.28 2.27
N ASP A 179 -29.22 1.13 3.46
CA ASP A 179 -29.02 2.27 4.37
C ASP A 179 -27.96 3.25 3.87
N VAL A 180 -26.83 2.77 3.33
CA VAL A 180 -25.78 3.64 2.78
C VAL A 180 -26.33 4.52 1.63
N PRO A 181 -27.03 3.97 0.62
CA PRO A 181 -27.76 4.77 -0.37
C PRO A 181 -28.79 5.73 0.23
N ARG A 182 -29.56 5.32 1.25
CA ARG A 182 -30.55 6.18 1.92
C ARG A 182 -29.88 7.38 2.61
N PHE A 183 -28.86 7.13 3.42
CA PHE A 183 -28.09 8.18 4.12
C PHE A 183 -27.35 9.11 3.16
N ALA A 184 -26.94 8.64 1.98
CA ALA A 184 -26.35 9.48 0.94
C ALA A 184 -27.40 10.46 0.37
N LEU A 185 -28.61 9.98 0.07
CA LEU A 185 -29.71 10.78 -0.48
C LEU A 185 -30.31 11.80 0.50
N GLU A 186 -30.02 11.72 1.79
CA GLU A 186 -30.33 12.75 2.81
C GLU A 186 -29.43 14.01 2.69
N GLY A 187 -29.01 14.36 1.46
CA GLY A 187 -28.21 15.55 1.16
C GLY A 187 -26.70 15.42 1.45
N ARG A 188 -26.20 14.20 1.73
CA ARG A 188 -24.81 13.97 2.13
C ARG A 188 -23.90 13.71 0.92
N THR A 189 -23.57 14.79 0.21
CA THR A 189 -22.78 14.77 -1.04
C THR A 189 -21.48 13.97 -0.96
N TYR A 190 -20.71 14.10 0.12
CA TYR A 190 -19.47 13.32 0.31
C TYR A 190 -19.70 11.79 0.32
N LEU A 191 -20.88 11.33 0.75
CA LEU A 191 -21.23 9.90 0.76
C LEU A 191 -21.80 9.46 -0.60
N ILE A 192 -22.50 10.36 -1.31
CA ILE A 192 -22.90 10.12 -2.72
C ILE A 192 -21.64 9.92 -3.58
N ASP A 193 -20.67 10.84 -3.50
CA ASP A 193 -19.42 10.76 -4.25
C ASP A 193 -18.65 9.47 -3.93
N ALA A 194 -18.61 9.05 -2.66
CA ALA A 194 -17.95 7.81 -2.25
C ALA A 194 -18.60 6.57 -2.87
N VAL A 195 -19.94 6.53 -2.88
CA VAL A 195 -20.76 5.48 -3.51
C VAL A 195 -20.53 5.41 -5.02
N LEU A 196 -20.53 6.56 -5.71
CA LEU A 196 -20.28 6.64 -7.16
C LEU A 196 -18.83 6.27 -7.51
N SER A 197 -17.86 6.73 -6.72
CA SER A 197 -16.43 6.46 -6.89
C SER A 197 -16.11 4.97 -6.79
N VAL A 198 -16.67 4.30 -5.79
CA VAL A 198 -16.53 2.84 -5.57
C VAL A 198 -17.26 2.04 -6.65
N ALA A 199 -18.39 2.53 -7.17
CA ALA A 199 -19.05 1.91 -8.32
C ALA A 199 -18.23 2.04 -9.62
N ALA A 200 -17.65 3.22 -9.88
CA ALA A 200 -16.79 3.46 -11.04
C ALA A 200 -15.53 2.58 -11.00
N LEU A 201 -14.96 2.38 -9.82
CA LEU A 201 -13.80 1.51 -9.61
C LEU A 201 -14.12 0.03 -9.92
N HIS A 202 -15.31 -0.44 -9.56
CA HIS A 202 -15.78 -1.80 -9.89
C HIS A 202 -16.11 -1.96 -11.39
N LEU A 203 -16.58 -0.91 -12.08
CA LEU A 203 -16.71 -0.93 -13.54
C LEU A 203 -15.35 -0.88 -14.25
N ARG A 204 -14.39 -0.10 -13.74
CA ARG A 204 -13.01 -0.06 -14.21
C ARG A 204 -12.32 -1.44 -14.10
N PHE A 205 -12.62 -2.22 -13.07
CA PHE A 205 -12.13 -3.61 -12.98
C PHE A 205 -12.69 -4.48 -14.12
N LYS A 206 -14.00 -4.37 -14.41
CA LYS A 206 -14.66 -5.13 -15.48
C LYS A 206 -14.26 -4.67 -16.89
N ASN A 207 -13.97 -3.38 -17.06
CA ASN A 207 -13.63 -2.73 -18.31
C ASN A 207 -12.32 -1.90 -18.16
N PRO A 208 -11.13 -2.52 -18.09
CA PRO A 208 -9.88 -1.82 -17.75
C PRO A 208 -9.47 -0.69 -18.71
N ASP A 209 -9.85 -0.79 -19.98
CA ASP A 209 -9.54 0.21 -21.02
C ASP A 209 -10.55 1.37 -21.10
N ASP A 210 -11.63 1.35 -20.31
CA ASP A 210 -12.64 2.41 -20.30
C ASP A 210 -12.13 3.65 -19.57
N LYS A 211 -11.64 4.62 -20.35
CA LYS A 211 -11.17 5.92 -19.88
C LYS A 211 -12.22 6.67 -19.05
N VAL A 212 -13.52 6.52 -19.35
CA VAL A 212 -14.58 7.19 -18.60
C VAL A 212 -14.67 6.62 -17.19
N MET A 213 -14.48 5.31 -17.01
CA MET A 213 -14.43 4.69 -15.67
C MET A 213 -13.16 5.04 -14.90
N ILE A 214 -12.02 5.20 -15.59
CA ILE A 214 -10.77 5.70 -15.01
C ILE A 214 -10.98 7.13 -14.49
N GLU A 215 -11.43 8.04 -15.36
CA GLU A 215 -11.64 9.46 -15.06
C GLU A 215 -12.70 9.64 -13.96
N ALA A 216 -13.85 8.98 -14.07
CA ALA A 216 -14.91 9.05 -13.06
C ALA A 216 -14.46 8.51 -11.69
N SER A 217 -13.75 7.38 -11.65
CA SER A 217 -13.28 6.81 -10.38
C SER A 217 -12.28 7.73 -9.67
N HIS A 218 -11.40 8.42 -10.40
CA HIS A 218 -10.50 9.42 -9.81
C HIS A 218 -11.24 10.71 -9.44
N ALA A 219 -12.16 11.21 -10.28
CA ALA A 219 -12.90 12.45 -10.05
C ALA A 219 -13.81 12.37 -8.82
N TYR A 220 -14.66 11.33 -8.72
CA TYR A 220 -15.53 11.14 -7.56
C TYR A 220 -14.72 10.86 -6.28
N SER A 221 -13.54 10.21 -6.37
CA SER A 221 -12.66 10.04 -5.19
C SER A 221 -12.10 11.37 -4.68
N ALA A 222 -11.66 12.25 -5.59
CA ALA A 222 -11.18 13.58 -5.24
C ALA A 222 -12.30 14.46 -4.65
N SER A 223 -13.51 14.39 -5.24
CA SER A 223 -14.70 15.10 -4.73
C SER A 223 -15.11 14.60 -3.34
N THR A 224 -15.17 13.26 -3.16
CA THR A 224 -15.38 12.59 -1.87
C THR A 224 -14.46 13.19 -0.82
N LEU A 225 -13.15 13.12 -1.04
CA LEU A 225 -12.16 13.57 -0.05
C LEU A 225 -12.27 15.08 0.23
N ALA A 226 -12.52 15.90 -0.80
CA ALA A 226 -12.63 17.34 -0.66
C ALA A 226 -13.86 17.77 0.18
N GLU A 227 -15.06 17.23 -0.07
CA GLU A 227 -16.22 17.56 0.76
C GLU A 227 -16.20 16.82 2.10
N TYR A 228 -15.65 15.61 2.17
CA TYR A 228 -15.47 14.89 3.43
C TYR A 228 -14.59 15.68 4.42
N CYS A 229 -13.41 16.13 3.98
CA CYS A 229 -12.57 17.03 4.79
C CYS A 229 -13.25 18.37 5.10
N ARG A 230 -14.03 18.93 4.15
CA ARG A 230 -14.84 20.13 4.39
C ARG A 230 -15.94 19.92 5.44
N SER A 231 -16.50 18.72 5.54
CA SER A 231 -17.47 18.35 6.58
C SER A 231 -16.80 18.10 7.93
N LEU A 232 -15.64 17.43 7.98
CA LEU A 232 -14.88 17.25 9.21
C LEU A 232 -14.44 18.59 9.82
N ASN A 233 -14.01 19.54 8.99
CA ASN A 233 -13.63 20.89 9.41
C ASN A 233 -14.80 21.73 9.95
N LYS A 234 -16.07 21.33 9.72
CA LYS A 234 -17.27 21.93 10.34
C LYS A 234 -17.61 21.30 11.70
N GLY A 235 -16.96 20.18 12.05
CA GLY A 235 -17.23 19.38 13.25
C GLY A 235 -18.10 18.14 13.00
N ILE A 236 -17.92 17.15 13.87
CA ILE A 236 -18.75 15.94 13.91
C ILE A 236 -19.96 16.19 14.83
N THR A 237 -21.13 15.74 14.41
CA THR A 237 -22.42 15.89 15.11
C THR A 237 -23.21 14.57 15.06
N ALA A 238 -24.25 14.45 15.88
CA ALA A 238 -25.15 13.28 15.87
C ALA A 238 -25.77 13.00 14.49
N GLU A 239 -25.98 14.04 13.68
CA GLU A 239 -26.64 13.97 12.36
C GLU A 239 -25.69 13.55 11.22
N ASN A 240 -24.38 13.76 11.38
CA ASN A 240 -23.38 13.46 10.37
C ASN A 240 -22.44 12.28 10.74
N ALA A 241 -22.35 11.90 12.01
CA ALA A 241 -21.43 10.88 12.51
C ALA A 241 -21.51 9.54 11.76
N ASP A 242 -22.71 8.97 11.63
CA ASP A 242 -22.94 7.69 10.91
C ASP A 242 -22.45 7.76 9.46
N ALA A 243 -22.77 8.84 8.76
CA ALA A 243 -22.41 9.01 7.36
C ALA A 243 -20.92 9.30 7.17
N LEU A 244 -20.29 10.05 8.09
CA LEU A 244 -18.83 10.25 8.10
C LEU A 244 -18.10 8.94 8.35
N PHE A 245 -18.58 8.10 9.28
CA PHE A 245 -18.07 6.75 9.49
C PHE A 245 -18.20 5.89 8.22
N LEU A 246 -19.41 5.78 7.64
CA LEU A 246 -19.65 5.01 6.43
C LEU A 246 -18.82 5.51 5.23
N THR A 247 -18.62 6.82 5.10
CA THR A 247 -17.74 7.43 4.09
C THR A 247 -16.28 7.06 4.34
N SER A 248 -15.80 7.09 5.59
CA SER A 248 -14.43 6.68 5.94
C SER A 248 -14.15 5.23 5.56
N CYS A 249 -15.14 4.34 5.73
CA CYS A 249 -15.05 2.94 5.32
C CYS A 249 -15.03 2.79 3.79
N LEU A 250 -15.80 3.57 3.03
CA LEU A 250 -15.73 3.58 1.57
C LEU A 250 -14.40 4.17 1.04
N ILE A 251 -13.83 5.17 1.72
CA ILE A 251 -12.49 5.69 1.41
C ILE A 251 -11.43 4.61 1.67
N ALA A 252 -11.50 3.88 2.79
CA ALA A 252 -10.58 2.76 3.07
C ALA A 252 -10.73 1.62 2.04
N PHE A 253 -11.97 1.27 1.67
CA PHE A 253 -12.24 0.33 0.59
C PHE A 253 -11.63 0.82 -0.74
N GLN A 254 -11.84 2.08 -1.12
CA GLN A 254 -11.27 2.63 -2.34
C GLN A 254 -9.74 2.65 -2.33
N ALA A 255 -9.11 3.04 -1.21
CA ALA A 255 -7.66 2.99 -1.04
C ALA A 255 -7.11 1.55 -1.20
N THR A 256 -7.91 0.55 -0.80
CA THR A 256 -7.64 -0.86 -1.07
C THR A 256 -7.71 -1.17 -2.57
N ALA A 257 -8.90 -1.05 -3.16
CA ALA A 257 -9.20 -1.53 -4.50
C ALA A 257 -8.46 -0.76 -5.61
N SER A 258 -8.10 0.51 -5.36
CA SER A 258 -7.31 1.31 -6.31
C SER A 258 -5.90 0.77 -6.51
N ARG A 259 -5.37 0.00 -5.55
CA ARG A 259 -4.03 -0.62 -5.61
C ARG A 259 -3.88 -1.57 -6.80
N LEU A 260 -4.97 -2.17 -7.29
CA LEU A 260 -4.99 -3.00 -8.50
C LEU A 260 -4.54 -2.25 -9.78
N PHE A 261 -4.77 -0.94 -9.83
CA PHE A 261 -4.50 -0.12 -11.02
C PHE A 261 -3.21 0.70 -10.90
N VAL A 262 -2.45 0.53 -9.82
CA VAL A 262 -1.10 1.08 -9.69
C VAL A 262 -0.19 0.24 -10.58
N LYS A 263 0.19 0.79 -11.73
CA LYS A 263 1.21 0.18 -12.59
C LYS A 263 2.56 0.27 -11.90
N GLU A 264 3.38 -0.77 -12.07
CA GLU A 264 4.80 -0.66 -11.78
C GLU A 264 5.44 0.20 -12.89
N ASP A 265 5.62 1.49 -12.63
CA ASP A 265 6.30 2.44 -13.52
C ASP A 265 7.81 2.17 -13.53
N GLY A 266 8.19 0.99 -14.04
CA GLY A 266 9.56 0.58 -14.31
C GLY A 266 9.71 0.25 -15.78
N ASP A 267 10.18 1.22 -16.58
CA ASP A 267 10.61 0.96 -17.96
C ASP A 267 11.60 -0.21 -17.96
N PRO A 268 11.36 -1.29 -18.73
CA PRO A 268 12.34 -2.38 -18.86
C PRO A 268 13.67 -1.92 -19.48
N SER A 269 13.73 -0.71 -20.04
CA SER A 269 14.92 -0.08 -20.61
C SER A 269 15.81 0.62 -19.57
N ASP A 270 15.30 0.97 -18.38
CA ASP A 270 16.08 1.67 -17.35
C ASP A 270 16.92 0.67 -16.51
N PRO A 271 18.27 0.79 -16.49
CA PRO A 271 19.14 -0.01 -15.63
C PRO A 271 19.02 0.27 -14.13
N GLY A 272 18.18 1.23 -13.72
CA GLY A 272 17.87 1.54 -12.33
C GLY A 272 17.51 0.31 -11.48
N GLU A 273 18.07 0.27 -10.26
CA GLU A 273 18.04 -0.84 -9.31
C GLU A 273 16.66 -1.54 -9.22
N PRO A 274 16.56 -2.87 -9.43
CA PRO A 274 15.27 -3.59 -9.40
C PRO A 274 14.48 -3.35 -8.10
N HIS A 275 15.19 -3.24 -6.97
CA HIS A 275 14.66 -2.99 -5.62
C HIS A 275 13.90 -1.66 -5.46
N ARG A 276 13.96 -0.74 -6.44
CA ARG A 276 13.21 0.54 -6.41
C ARG A 276 11.82 0.47 -7.03
N ARG A 277 11.49 -0.58 -7.81
CA ARG A 277 10.24 -0.63 -8.60
C ARG A 277 8.98 -0.85 -7.75
N TYR A 278 9.11 -1.43 -6.55
CA TYR A 278 7.98 -1.67 -5.64
C TYR A 278 7.75 -0.52 -4.63
N ALA A 279 6.62 0.16 -4.76
CA ALA A 279 6.14 1.17 -3.82
C ALA A 279 5.24 0.54 -2.74
N LEU A 280 5.46 0.85 -1.46
CA LEU A 280 4.68 0.26 -0.36
C LEU A 280 3.19 0.68 -0.36
N PRO A 281 2.25 -0.20 0.05
CA PRO A 281 0.82 0.07 0.10
C PRO A 281 0.40 0.92 1.33
N LEU A 282 1.15 1.98 1.65
CA LEU A 282 0.94 2.81 2.84
C LEU A 282 -0.44 3.48 2.89
N SER A 283 -0.97 3.88 1.72
CA SER A 283 -2.32 4.44 1.57
C SER A 283 -3.40 3.56 2.18
N TRP A 284 -3.21 2.23 2.16
CA TRP A 284 -4.16 1.28 2.71
C TRP A 284 -4.24 1.42 4.24
N PHE A 285 -3.09 1.43 4.91
CA PHE A 285 -2.99 1.58 6.36
C PHE A 285 -3.44 2.97 6.81
N HIS A 286 -3.02 4.05 6.15
CA HIS A 286 -3.43 5.40 6.54
C HIS A 286 -4.95 5.62 6.44
N ALA A 287 -5.62 5.05 5.43
CA ALA A 287 -7.08 5.14 5.33
C ALA A 287 -7.80 4.46 6.51
N PHE A 288 -7.31 3.29 6.95
CA PHE A 288 -7.83 2.61 8.14
C PHE A 288 -7.50 3.33 9.48
N GLN A 289 -6.35 4.01 9.59
CA GLN A 289 -6.10 4.93 10.70
C GLN A 289 -7.11 6.10 10.71
N GLY A 290 -7.51 6.57 9.52
CA GLY A 290 -8.62 7.50 9.33
C GLY A 290 -9.94 6.98 9.91
N VAL A 291 -10.36 5.76 9.54
CA VAL A 291 -11.57 5.11 10.10
C VAL A 291 -11.52 5.06 11.64
N LYS A 292 -10.39 4.61 12.22
CA LYS A 292 -10.21 4.62 13.69
C LYS A 292 -10.37 5.99 14.32
N THR A 293 -9.82 7.04 13.68
CA THR A 293 -9.90 8.41 14.17
C THR A 293 -11.35 8.89 14.21
N ILE A 294 -12.16 8.53 13.21
CA ILE A 294 -13.61 8.82 13.19
C ILE A 294 -14.34 8.02 14.26
N VAL A 295 -14.08 6.72 14.42
CA VAL A 295 -14.71 5.90 15.46
C VAL A 295 -14.45 6.49 16.84
N ALA A 296 -13.20 6.85 17.16
CA ALA A 296 -12.84 7.44 18.45
C ALA A 296 -13.48 8.82 18.68
N THR A 297 -13.49 9.70 17.67
CA THR A 297 -14.02 11.07 17.80
C THR A 297 -15.55 11.17 17.71
N SER A 298 -16.22 10.14 17.16
CA SER A 298 -17.68 10.10 17.00
C SER A 298 -18.40 9.10 17.94
N TRP A 299 -17.65 8.35 18.75
CA TRP A 299 -18.12 7.18 19.50
C TRP A 299 -19.42 7.39 20.26
N GLN A 300 -19.54 8.53 20.95
CA GLN A 300 -20.71 8.90 21.76
C GLN A 300 -22.04 8.87 21.00
N TRP A 301 -22.01 9.13 19.69
CA TRP A 301 -23.16 9.06 18.78
C TRP A 301 -23.27 7.68 18.14
N ILE A 302 -22.22 7.20 17.47
CA ILE A 302 -22.28 5.98 16.64
C ILE A 302 -22.50 4.69 17.43
N ARG A 303 -22.13 4.65 18.73
CA ARG A 303 -22.35 3.48 19.61
C ARG A 303 -23.82 3.07 19.72
N ASN A 304 -24.74 4.03 19.54
CA ASN A 304 -26.18 3.84 19.61
C ASN A 304 -26.85 3.69 18.23
N SER A 305 -26.10 3.87 17.13
CA SER A 305 -26.65 3.72 15.78
C SER A 305 -26.83 2.24 15.45
N ALA A 306 -28.07 1.84 15.15
CA ALA A 306 -28.38 0.48 14.72
C ALA A 306 -27.60 0.08 13.45
N THR A 307 -27.33 1.03 12.55
CA THR A 307 -26.53 0.80 11.34
C THR A 307 -25.06 0.62 11.68
N VAL A 308 -24.43 1.60 12.34
CA VAL A 308 -22.97 1.54 12.60
C VAL A 308 -22.63 0.38 13.53
N LYS A 309 -23.50 0.09 14.51
CA LYS A 309 -23.35 -1.06 15.40
C LYS A 309 -23.23 -2.38 14.64
N VAL A 310 -24.10 -2.67 13.66
CA VAL A 310 -24.03 -3.93 12.90
C VAL A 310 -22.76 -4.01 12.04
N VAL A 311 -22.25 -2.88 11.52
CA VAL A 311 -20.96 -2.84 10.81
C VAL A 311 -19.80 -3.19 11.75
N ILE A 312 -19.82 -2.67 12.98
CA ILE A 312 -18.80 -2.96 14.01
C ILE A 312 -18.92 -4.41 14.52
N ASP A 313 -20.12 -4.87 14.88
CA ASP A 313 -20.39 -6.25 15.34
C ASP A 313 -20.10 -7.30 14.25
N SER A 314 -20.05 -6.91 12.97
CA SER A 314 -19.64 -7.79 11.87
C SER A 314 -18.13 -8.04 11.79
N GLN A 315 -17.32 -7.29 12.56
CA GLN A 315 -15.89 -7.57 12.71
C GLN A 315 -15.71 -8.74 13.70
N PRO A 316 -14.84 -9.73 13.41
CA PRO A 316 -14.75 -10.91 14.26
C PRO A 316 -14.09 -10.56 15.60
N GLY A 317 -14.62 -11.08 16.71
CA GLY A 317 -14.12 -10.81 18.05
C GLY A 317 -12.68 -11.29 18.28
N PHE A 318 -11.79 -10.37 18.64
CA PHE A 318 -10.40 -10.67 18.96
C PHE A 318 -10.26 -11.19 20.40
N MET A 319 -9.65 -12.36 20.58
CA MET A 319 -9.61 -13.06 21.89
C MET A 319 -8.28 -13.78 22.23
N ASP A 320 -7.27 -13.76 21.35
CA ASP A 320 -5.98 -14.41 21.61
C ASP A 320 -4.86 -13.36 21.65
N LEU A 321 -4.39 -13.06 22.87
CA LEU A 321 -3.47 -11.96 23.15
C LEU A 321 -2.00 -12.37 23.25
N ASN A 322 -1.65 -13.66 23.10
CA ASN A 322 -0.29 -14.15 23.31
C ASN A 322 0.41 -14.53 21.98
N PRO A 323 1.34 -13.70 21.46
CA PRO A 323 2.04 -13.99 20.21
C PRO A 323 3.15 -15.05 20.36
N LEU A 324 3.45 -15.47 21.59
CA LEU A 324 4.45 -16.48 21.95
C LEU A 324 3.81 -17.68 22.68
N GLY A 325 2.49 -17.87 22.54
CA GLY A 325 1.80 -19.06 23.04
C GLY A 325 2.23 -20.34 22.32
N PRO A 326 1.97 -21.53 22.89
CA PRO A 326 2.36 -22.81 22.28
C PRO A 326 1.70 -23.05 20.92
N ASP A 327 0.51 -22.47 20.69
CA ASP A 327 -0.21 -22.48 19.41
C ASP A 327 0.09 -21.25 18.53
N SER A 328 1.27 -20.62 18.69
CA SER A 328 1.69 -19.48 17.87
C SER A 328 2.37 -19.97 16.59
N PHE A 329 1.79 -19.60 15.43
CA PHE A 329 2.36 -19.92 14.13
C PHE A 329 3.43 -18.89 13.72
N PHE A 330 3.15 -17.60 13.95
CA PHE A 330 3.99 -16.49 13.55
C PHE A 330 4.94 -15.98 14.64
N GLY A 331 5.03 -16.65 15.79
CA GLY A 331 5.92 -16.25 16.90
C GLY A 331 7.38 -16.06 16.47
N HIS A 332 7.83 -16.82 15.46
CA HIS A 332 9.15 -16.70 14.86
C HIS A 332 9.46 -15.30 14.28
N LEU A 333 8.45 -14.47 14.00
CA LEU A 333 8.64 -13.09 13.52
C LEU A 333 9.17 -12.16 14.63
N LEU A 334 9.11 -12.59 15.90
CA LEU A 334 9.66 -11.90 17.07
C LEU A 334 11.06 -12.42 17.46
N ASP A 335 11.63 -13.40 16.74
CA ASP A 335 12.99 -13.90 16.98
C ASP A 335 14.02 -12.76 16.99
N GLY A 336 14.83 -12.67 18.05
CA GLY A 336 15.85 -11.62 18.19
C GLY A 336 15.24 -10.20 18.15
N LEU A 337 14.03 -10.01 18.70
CA LEU A 337 13.45 -8.68 18.88
C LEU A 337 14.12 -7.93 20.03
N ASP A 338 14.55 -8.62 21.10
CA ASP A 338 15.26 -7.97 22.22
C ASP A 338 16.55 -7.28 21.74
N GLU A 339 17.36 -7.95 20.90
CA GLU A 339 18.56 -7.38 20.22
C GLU A 339 18.25 -6.13 19.38
N GLU A 340 17.05 -6.06 18.78
CA GLU A 340 16.59 -4.92 17.97
C GLU A 340 16.05 -3.79 18.86
N LEU A 341 15.47 -4.12 20.00
CA LEU A 341 14.96 -3.15 20.99
C LEU A 341 16.09 -2.52 21.81
N GLU A 342 17.16 -3.24 22.11
CA GLU A 342 18.39 -2.68 22.72
C GLU A 342 19.03 -1.57 21.86
N GLN A 343 18.81 -1.63 20.54
CA GLN A 343 19.28 -0.62 19.57
C GLN A 343 18.25 0.50 19.30
N GLU A 344 17.05 0.40 19.87
CA GLU A 344 15.97 1.39 19.71
C GLU A 344 16.08 2.50 20.77
N ASP A 345 15.78 3.74 20.37
CA ASP A 345 15.61 4.87 21.30
C ASP A 345 14.68 4.49 22.45
N GLU A 346 15.02 4.91 23.67
CA GLU A 346 14.22 4.66 24.87
C GLU A 346 12.75 5.07 24.70
N ALA A 347 12.52 6.24 24.10
CA ALA A 347 11.19 6.80 23.83
C ALA A 347 10.37 6.00 22.80
N HIS A 348 11.02 5.19 21.96
CA HIS A 348 10.37 4.40 20.92
C HIS A 348 10.29 2.90 21.27
N ARG A 349 11.15 2.39 22.16
CA ARG A 349 11.28 0.95 22.47
C ARG A 349 9.95 0.28 22.84
N ALA A 350 9.20 0.86 23.78
CA ALA A 350 7.91 0.30 24.20
C ALA A 350 6.88 0.25 23.05
N ALA A 351 6.75 1.33 22.28
CA ALA A 351 5.80 1.42 21.16
C ALA A 351 6.20 0.54 19.95
N THR A 352 7.50 0.39 19.69
CA THR A 352 8.04 -0.53 18.67
C THR A 352 7.79 -1.98 19.08
N ASN A 353 8.04 -2.33 20.34
CA ASN A 353 7.71 -3.65 20.88
C ASN A 353 6.21 -3.97 20.76
N GLN A 354 5.35 -3.06 21.23
CA GLN A 354 3.89 -3.19 21.10
C GLN A 354 3.45 -3.39 19.65
N GLY A 355 3.97 -2.56 18.73
CA GLY A 355 3.59 -2.59 17.31
C GLY A 355 3.86 -3.94 16.66
N TYR A 356 5.01 -4.56 16.94
CA TYR A 356 5.33 -5.90 16.45
C TYR A 356 4.54 -7.00 17.16
N PHE A 357 4.49 -7.01 18.50
CA PHE A 357 3.74 -8.00 19.28
C PHE A 357 2.27 -8.06 18.84
N HIS A 358 1.58 -6.91 18.85
CA HIS A 358 0.18 -6.80 18.47
C HIS A 358 -0.06 -7.28 17.02
N ALA A 359 0.79 -6.88 16.07
CA ALA A 359 0.65 -7.32 14.68
C ALA A 359 0.78 -8.85 14.55
N VAL A 360 1.70 -9.48 15.29
CA VAL A 360 1.86 -10.94 15.32
C VAL A 360 0.67 -11.64 16.01
N CYS A 361 0.08 -11.07 17.06
CA CYS A 361 -1.16 -11.60 17.65
C CYS A 361 -2.31 -11.62 16.63
N VAL A 362 -2.51 -10.52 15.90
CA VAL A 362 -3.58 -10.40 14.89
C VAL A 362 -3.35 -11.36 13.71
N LEU A 363 -2.10 -11.54 13.25
CA LEU A 363 -1.76 -12.56 12.26
C LEU A 363 -2.09 -13.98 12.75
N ASN A 364 -1.67 -14.34 13.97
CA ASN A 364 -1.95 -15.65 14.57
C ASN A 364 -3.45 -15.93 14.66
N TRP A 365 -4.21 -14.97 15.17
CA TRP A 365 -5.66 -15.07 15.29
C TRP A 365 -6.35 -15.21 13.92
N ALA A 366 -5.97 -14.42 12.93
CA ALA A 366 -6.52 -14.51 11.56
C ALA A 366 -6.15 -15.82 10.83
N HIS A 367 -4.98 -16.39 11.12
CA HIS A 367 -4.54 -17.69 10.60
C HIS A 367 -5.32 -18.86 11.19
N LYS A 368 -5.58 -18.83 12.50
CA LYS A 368 -6.46 -19.77 13.21
C LYS A 368 -7.93 -19.66 12.78
N ASN A 369 -8.38 -18.48 12.33
CA ASN A 369 -9.79 -18.21 12.08
C ASN A 369 -10.29 -18.78 10.73
N HIS A 370 -11.36 -19.57 10.76
CA HIS A 370 -12.02 -20.12 9.57
C HIS A 370 -12.61 -19.05 8.65
N TYR A 371 -13.00 -17.89 9.19
CA TYR A 371 -13.48 -16.74 8.44
C TYR A 371 -12.31 -15.95 7.83
N ALA A 372 -12.07 -16.11 6.53
CA ALA A 372 -10.90 -15.55 5.84
C ALA A 372 -10.74 -14.02 5.96
N PRO A 373 -11.81 -13.19 5.87
CA PRO A 373 -11.69 -11.74 6.00
C PRO A 373 -11.29 -11.22 7.38
N SER A 374 -11.13 -12.11 8.39
CA SER A 374 -10.45 -11.75 9.65
C SER A 374 -9.05 -11.18 9.43
N ALA A 375 -8.36 -11.52 8.33
CA ALA A 375 -7.09 -10.91 7.96
C ALA A 375 -7.16 -9.37 7.82
N LEU A 376 -8.30 -8.82 7.38
CA LEU A 376 -8.53 -7.37 7.24
C LEU A 376 -8.55 -6.63 8.59
N ALA A 377 -8.61 -7.34 9.71
CA ALA A 377 -8.45 -6.73 11.02
C ALA A 377 -7.05 -6.12 11.21
N LEU A 378 -6.01 -6.60 10.52
CA LEU A 378 -4.65 -6.06 10.73
C LEU A 378 -4.53 -4.57 10.32
N PRO A 379 -4.88 -4.13 9.08
CA PRO A 379 -4.90 -2.71 8.74
C PRO A 379 -5.75 -1.84 9.67
N SER A 380 -6.89 -2.36 10.14
CA SER A 380 -7.77 -1.60 11.04
C SER A 380 -7.23 -1.52 12.47
N THR A 381 -6.51 -2.51 12.98
CA THR A 381 -6.06 -2.54 14.39
C THR A 381 -4.66 -1.98 14.62
N VAL A 382 -3.67 -2.20 13.73
CA VAL A 382 -2.25 -1.87 13.99
C VAL A 382 -1.99 -0.46 14.51
N SER A 383 -1.02 -0.34 15.42
CA SER A 383 -0.61 0.95 15.97
C SER A 383 -0.01 1.87 14.90
N ARG A 384 -0.04 3.18 15.14
CA ARG A 384 0.65 4.16 14.28
C ARG A 384 2.13 3.84 14.14
N ARG A 385 2.79 3.43 15.24
CA ARG A 385 4.21 3.07 15.24
C ARG A 385 4.51 1.91 14.29
N TYR A 386 3.65 0.88 14.21
CA TYR A 386 3.83 -0.20 13.23
C TYR A 386 3.83 0.31 11.78
N VAL A 387 2.97 1.28 11.44
CA VAL A 387 2.94 1.88 10.09
C VAL A 387 4.22 2.68 9.81
N GLU A 388 4.73 3.43 10.79
CA GLU A 388 6.01 4.15 10.69
C GLU A 388 7.20 3.18 10.49
N LEU A 389 7.19 2.02 11.15
CA LEU A 389 8.22 0.97 10.99
C LEU A 389 8.16 0.29 9.60
N VAL A 390 6.96 0.17 9.01
CA VAL A 390 6.75 -0.27 7.61
C VAL A 390 7.24 0.79 6.62
N GLU A 391 6.91 2.07 6.83
CA GLU A 391 7.36 3.20 6.00
C GLU A 391 8.89 3.34 6.01
N ALA A 392 9.51 3.17 7.18
CA ALA A 392 10.96 3.07 7.37
C ALA A 392 11.59 1.77 6.80
N LYS A 393 10.81 0.92 6.10
CA LYS A 393 11.25 -0.33 5.46
C LYS A 393 11.97 -1.31 6.40
N ARG A 394 11.65 -1.34 7.70
CA ARG A 394 12.34 -2.24 8.64
C ARG A 394 12.06 -3.71 8.29
N PRO A 395 13.09 -4.57 8.18
CA PRO A 395 12.93 -5.97 7.76
C PRO A 395 11.86 -6.77 8.53
N ARG A 396 11.74 -6.57 9.85
CA ARG A 396 10.69 -7.23 10.66
C ARG A 396 9.29 -6.76 10.28
N ALA A 397 9.10 -5.44 10.13
CA ALA A 397 7.83 -4.86 9.71
C ALA A 397 7.43 -5.37 8.31
N LEU A 398 8.38 -5.44 7.37
CA LEU A 398 8.14 -5.96 6.02
C LEU A 398 7.85 -7.46 6.00
N ALA A 399 8.47 -8.27 6.87
CA ALA A 399 8.19 -9.71 6.98
C ALA A 399 6.81 -10.01 7.59
N ILE A 400 6.41 -9.27 8.64
CA ILE A 400 5.05 -9.31 9.20
C ILE A 400 4.03 -8.89 8.13
N LEU A 401 4.34 -7.83 7.37
CA LEU A 401 3.48 -7.37 6.28
C LEU A 401 3.35 -8.38 5.14
N ALA A 402 4.42 -9.11 4.79
CA ALA A 402 4.35 -10.19 3.79
C ALA A 402 3.47 -11.35 4.27
N CYS A 403 3.55 -11.71 5.55
CA CYS A 403 2.65 -12.71 6.15
C CYS A 403 1.18 -12.27 6.12
N PHE A 404 0.89 -10.98 6.34
CA PHE A 404 -0.44 -10.42 6.15
C PHE A 404 -0.95 -10.58 4.70
N PHE A 405 -0.16 -10.17 3.70
CA PHE A 405 -0.58 -10.29 2.30
C PHE A 405 -0.81 -11.74 1.87
N ALA A 406 -0.05 -12.69 2.40
CA ALA A 406 -0.29 -14.11 2.19
C ALA A 406 -1.62 -14.61 2.79
N LEU A 407 -2.05 -14.13 3.97
CA LEU A 407 -3.37 -14.50 4.52
C LEU A 407 -4.53 -14.12 3.58
N LEU A 408 -4.38 -13.03 2.82
CA LEU A 408 -5.38 -12.56 1.85
C LEU A 408 -5.54 -13.50 0.64
N LYS A 409 -4.63 -14.46 0.41
CA LYS A 409 -4.77 -15.47 -0.66
C LYS A 409 -6.04 -16.33 -0.51
N ARG A 410 -6.64 -16.35 0.68
CA ARG A 410 -7.97 -16.95 0.95
C ARG A 410 -9.16 -16.10 0.46
N MET A 411 -8.91 -14.94 -0.16
CA MET A 411 -9.90 -13.96 -0.61
C MET A 411 -9.64 -13.50 -2.07
N ASP A 412 -8.76 -14.22 -2.78
CA ASP A 412 -8.34 -14.02 -4.18
C ASP A 412 -9.53 -14.11 -5.17
N ASN A 413 -10.65 -14.71 -4.74
CA ASN A 413 -11.91 -14.79 -5.47
C ASN A 413 -12.73 -13.47 -5.47
N VAL A 414 -12.28 -12.43 -4.76
CA VAL A 414 -12.96 -11.13 -4.68
C VAL A 414 -12.23 -10.10 -5.53
N TRP A 415 -12.96 -9.44 -6.43
CA TRP A 415 -12.41 -8.58 -7.50
C TRP A 415 -11.41 -7.52 -7.04
N TRP A 416 -11.51 -7.00 -5.82
CA TRP A 416 -10.63 -5.97 -5.28
C TRP A 416 -9.36 -6.51 -4.58
N LEU A 417 -9.20 -7.84 -4.51
CA LEU A 417 -8.01 -8.55 -4.00
C LEU A 417 -7.38 -9.50 -5.04
N ASP A 418 -7.90 -9.55 -6.26
CA ASP A 418 -7.39 -10.38 -7.38
C ASP A 418 -5.87 -10.21 -7.60
N ASP A 419 -5.12 -11.30 -7.45
CA ASP A 419 -3.65 -11.42 -7.46
C ASP A 419 -2.89 -10.53 -6.45
N VAL A 420 -3.57 -9.78 -5.58
CA VAL A 420 -2.96 -8.86 -4.59
C VAL A 420 -2.06 -9.63 -3.63
N ALA A 421 -2.48 -10.81 -3.18
CA ALA A 421 -1.67 -11.66 -2.31
C ALA A 421 -0.34 -12.07 -2.97
N ARG A 422 -0.30 -12.24 -4.29
CA ARG A 422 0.91 -12.58 -5.04
C ARG A 422 1.78 -11.35 -5.28
N ARG A 423 1.22 -10.29 -5.89
CA ARG A 423 1.96 -9.07 -6.24
C ARG A 423 2.63 -8.45 -5.03
N GLU A 424 1.91 -8.27 -3.94
CA GLU A 424 2.40 -7.53 -2.77
C GLU A 424 3.41 -8.35 -1.96
N VAL A 425 3.26 -9.68 -1.86
CA VAL A 425 4.29 -10.55 -1.26
C VAL A 425 5.57 -10.54 -2.10
N MET A 426 5.49 -10.74 -3.41
CA MET A 426 6.68 -10.76 -4.28
C MET A 426 7.37 -9.39 -4.31
N GLY A 427 6.59 -8.30 -4.32
CA GLY A 427 7.09 -6.93 -4.16
C GLY A 427 7.81 -6.72 -2.84
N LEU A 428 7.23 -7.14 -1.70
CA LEU A 428 7.89 -7.06 -0.40
C LEU A 428 9.16 -7.89 -0.32
N VAL A 429 9.14 -9.11 -0.83
CA VAL A 429 10.31 -10.01 -0.89
C VAL A 429 11.43 -9.40 -1.73
N SER A 430 11.11 -8.66 -2.80
CA SER A 430 12.09 -7.94 -3.60
C SER A 430 12.82 -6.80 -2.86
N LEU A 431 12.37 -6.40 -1.66
CA LEU A 431 13.07 -5.42 -0.82
C LEU A 431 14.16 -6.05 0.07
N PHE A 432 14.33 -7.38 0.08
CA PHE A 432 15.31 -8.08 0.91
C PHE A 432 16.53 -8.53 0.11
N GLU A 433 17.71 -8.36 0.70
CA GLU A 433 18.99 -8.83 0.12
C GLU A 433 19.07 -10.37 0.07
N THR A 434 19.68 -10.88 -1.01
CA THR A 434 19.94 -12.31 -1.19
C THR A 434 20.82 -12.86 -0.07
N GLY A 435 20.30 -13.82 0.71
CA GLY A 435 21.02 -14.41 1.86
C GLY A 435 20.80 -13.72 3.20
N SER A 436 19.97 -12.68 3.27
CA SER A 436 19.57 -12.04 4.54
C SER A 436 18.94 -13.01 5.55
N LYS A 437 19.15 -12.79 6.87
CA LYS A 437 18.58 -13.63 7.95
C LYS A 437 17.05 -13.75 7.95
N TRP A 438 16.38 -12.88 7.19
CA TRP A 438 14.93 -12.81 7.05
C TRP A 438 14.33 -13.82 6.06
N TRP A 439 15.11 -14.45 5.18
CA TRP A 439 14.57 -15.40 4.18
C TRP A 439 13.79 -16.57 4.81
N ARG A 440 14.21 -17.07 5.98
CA ARG A 440 13.49 -18.12 6.73
C ARG A 440 12.08 -17.70 7.20
N HIS A 441 11.83 -16.41 7.32
CA HIS A 441 10.53 -15.84 7.70
C HIS A 441 9.65 -15.52 6.48
N LEU A 442 10.25 -15.47 5.29
CA LEU A 442 9.56 -15.19 4.02
C LEU A 442 9.16 -16.47 3.26
N GLU A 443 9.67 -17.64 3.64
CA GLU A 443 9.32 -18.93 3.02
C GLU A 443 7.82 -19.19 3.01
N TRP A 444 7.14 -19.04 4.16
CA TRP A 444 5.68 -19.24 4.25
C TRP A 444 4.88 -18.29 3.36
N PRO A 445 5.04 -16.95 3.42
CA PRO A 445 4.25 -16.07 2.55
C PRO A 445 4.55 -16.27 1.06
N ILE A 446 5.81 -16.52 0.68
CA ILE A 446 6.17 -16.87 -0.72
C ILE A 446 5.43 -18.14 -1.16
N ARG A 447 5.43 -19.19 -0.33
CA ARG A 447 4.79 -20.48 -0.63
C ARG A 447 3.27 -20.35 -0.81
N ILE A 448 2.63 -19.44 -0.08
CA ILE A 448 1.20 -19.11 -0.23
C ILE A 448 0.95 -18.25 -1.47
N ALA A 449 1.75 -17.20 -1.71
CA ALA A 449 1.65 -16.31 -2.88
C ALA A 449 1.82 -17.05 -4.22
N LEU A 450 2.65 -18.09 -4.25
CA LEU A 450 2.90 -18.95 -5.41
C LEU A 450 1.93 -20.16 -5.51
N TRP A 451 0.88 -20.22 -4.69
CA TRP A 451 -0.17 -21.23 -4.86
C TRP A 451 -1.10 -20.88 -6.04
N ASP A 452 -1.22 -21.80 -6.99
CA ASP A 452 -2.07 -21.71 -8.19
C ASP A 452 -3.41 -22.47 -8.07
N GLY A 453 -3.70 -23.05 -6.89
CA GLY A 453 -4.97 -23.73 -6.63
C GLY A 453 -6.04 -22.80 -6.04
N GLU A 454 -7.24 -23.33 -5.82
CA GLU A 454 -8.38 -22.57 -5.28
C GLU A 454 -8.08 -21.99 -3.88
N ALA A 455 -8.52 -20.74 -3.67
CA ALA A 455 -8.26 -19.92 -2.47
C ALA A 455 -8.81 -20.54 -1.17
N ASP A 456 -9.98 -21.17 -1.22
CA ASP A 456 -10.62 -21.80 -0.06
C ASP A 456 -10.00 -23.17 0.29
N ALA A 457 -9.31 -23.79 -0.68
CA ALA A 457 -8.83 -25.17 -0.66
C ALA A 457 -7.29 -25.31 -0.53
N ILE A 458 -6.62 -24.31 0.06
CA ILE A 458 -5.18 -24.36 0.35
C ILE A 458 -4.88 -25.59 1.26
N PRO A 459 -4.06 -26.57 0.83
CA PRO A 459 -3.76 -27.77 1.61
C PRO A 459 -3.06 -27.48 2.94
N ALA A 460 -3.28 -28.31 3.95
CA ALA A 460 -2.65 -28.18 5.28
C ALA A 460 -1.11 -28.15 5.22
N GLU A 461 -0.49 -28.89 4.29
CA GLU A 461 0.96 -28.87 4.03
C GLU A 461 1.47 -27.47 3.64
N ILE A 462 0.64 -26.70 2.92
CA ILE A 462 0.94 -25.37 2.37
C ILE A 462 0.52 -24.27 3.35
N TRP A 463 -0.60 -24.46 4.05
CA TRP A 463 -1.06 -23.58 5.13
C TRP A 463 -0.17 -23.65 6.38
N GLY A 464 0.39 -24.83 6.68
CA GLY A 464 1.30 -25.11 7.79
C GLY A 464 0.65 -25.73 9.04
N VAL A 465 -0.67 -25.89 9.08
CA VAL A 465 -1.43 -26.44 10.22
C VAL A 465 -2.62 -27.26 9.71
N GLU A 466 -2.95 -28.37 10.38
CA GLU A 466 -4.19 -29.13 10.15
C GLU A 466 -5.42 -28.31 10.56
N ARG A 467 -6.30 -28.00 9.59
CA ARG A 467 -7.46 -27.12 9.75
C ARG A 467 -8.61 -27.83 10.47
N LYS A 468 -8.48 -28.04 11.80
CA LYS A 468 -9.55 -28.56 12.67
C LYS A 468 -10.76 -27.63 12.64
N GLU A 469 -11.92 -28.15 12.28
CA GLU A 469 -13.20 -27.42 12.36
C GLU A 469 -13.56 -27.15 13.83
N ASN A 470 -13.71 -25.88 14.21
CA ASN A 470 -14.09 -25.49 15.57
C ASN A 470 -15.48 -24.77 15.53
N PRO A 471 -16.56 -25.40 16.02
CA PRO A 471 -17.94 -25.08 15.60
C PRO A 471 -18.63 -23.94 16.38
N SER A 472 -17.91 -22.94 16.88
CA SER A 472 -18.49 -21.85 17.67
C SER A 472 -17.89 -20.46 17.39
N MET A 473 -18.68 -19.59 16.75
CA MET A 473 -18.47 -18.15 16.81
C MET A 473 -18.84 -17.62 18.22
N PRO A 474 -18.12 -16.63 18.76
CA PRO A 474 -18.52 -15.97 20.01
C PRO A 474 -19.84 -15.20 19.84
N SER A 475 -20.60 -15.03 20.93
CA SER A 475 -21.90 -14.35 20.89
C SER A 475 -21.75 -12.82 20.83
N ALA A 476 -22.67 -12.15 20.12
CA ALA A 476 -22.68 -10.69 20.00
C ALA A 476 -22.88 -9.98 21.36
N GLU A 477 -23.49 -10.66 22.34
CA GLU A 477 -23.60 -10.18 23.72
C GLU A 477 -22.23 -9.97 24.38
N THR A 478 -21.20 -10.74 24.02
CA THR A 478 -19.84 -10.53 24.55
C THR A 478 -19.25 -9.20 24.06
N ILE A 479 -19.49 -8.85 22.79
CA ILE A 479 -19.05 -7.57 22.18
C ILE A 479 -19.85 -6.40 22.79
N LEU A 480 -21.16 -6.58 22.98
CA LEU A 480 -22.03 -5.58 23.63
C LEU A 480 -21.62 -5.31 25.07
N ASN A 481 -21.48 -6.34 25.90
CA ASN A 481 -21.08 -6.16 27.30
C ASN A 481 -19.68 -5.54 27.43
N HIS A 482 -18.79 -5.75 26.46
CA HIS A 482 -17.50 -5.06 26.39
C HIS A 482 -17.67 -3.55 26.11
N ILE A 483 -18.47 -3.20 25.10
CA ILE A 483 -18.82 -1.80 24.74
C ILE A 483 -19.55 -1.07 25.87
N ASP A 484 -20.46 -1.74 26.57
CA ASP A 484 -21.29 -1.14 27.62
C ASP A 484 -20.50 -0.98 28.95
N LEU A 485 -19.51 -1.85 29.18
CA LEU A 485 -18.53 -1.68 30.27
C LEU A 485 -17.59 -0.49 29.99
N MET A 486 -17.10 -0.34 28.75
CA MET A 486 -16.35 0.86 28.32
C MET A 486 -17.17 2.13 28.52
N ALA A 487 -18.46 2.12 28.17
CA ALA A 487 -19.35 3.27 28.31
C ALA A 487 -19.54 3.69 29.77
N LYS A 488 -19.78 2.75 30.68
CA LYS A 488 -20.07 3.05 32.11
C LYS A 488 -18.84 3.51 32.90
N MET A 489 -17.63 3.25 32.41
CA MET A 489 -16.38 3.76 33.00
C MET A 489 -16.04 5.21 32.61
N MET A 490 -16.78 5.82 31.67
CA MET A 490 -16.52 7.20 31.20
C MET A 490 -17.24 8.29 32.02
N ASP A 491 -18.29 7.95 32.77
CA ASP A 491 -19.13 8.92 33.51
C ASP A 491 -18.49 9.42 34.83
N SER A 492 -17.45 8.73 35.36
CA SER A 492 -17.02 8.92 36.75
C SER A 492 -15.91 9.95 37.00
N THR A 493 -15.06 10.27 36.02
CA THR A 493 -13.99 11.28 36.20
C THR A 493 -13.65 12.04 34.92
N GLN A 494 -13.52 13.36 35.05
CA GLN A 494 -13.07 14.28 34.01
C GLN A 494 -11.54 14.21 33.73
N GLU A 495 -10.93 13.09 34.14
CA GLU A 495 -9.50 12.73 33.99
C GLU A 495 -9.32 11.51 33.05
N ALA A 496 -10.41 10.96 32.51
CA ALA A 496 -10.47 9.67 31.81
C ALA A 496 -9.80 9.61 30.41
N CYS A 497 -8.86 10.50 30.09
CA CYS A 497 -8.04 10.42 28.87
C CYS A 497 -7.17 9.14 28.79
N SER A 498 -6.97 8.44 29.92
CA SER A 498 -5.99 7.36 30.05
C SER A 498 -6.52 5.93 29.89
N ILE A 499 -7.85 5.70 29.87
CA ILE A 499 -8.41 4.32 30.02
C ILE A 499 -9.26 3.79 28.86
N VAL A 500 -9.92 4.64 28.05
CA VAL A 500 -10.20 4.26 26.64
C VAL A 500 -8.86 3.96 25.95
N ALA A 501 -7.83 4.69 26.36
CA ALA A 501 -6.43 4.41 26.10
C ALA A 501 -5.84 3.24 26.94
N HIS A 502 -6.62 2.22 27.33
CA HIS A 502 -6.10 0.97 27.92
C HIS A 502 -6.71 -0.33 27.33
N ILE A 503 -7.36 -0.27 26.16
CA ILE A 503 -7.45 -1.43 25.25
C ILE A 503 -7.02 -1.04 23.83
N PHE A 504 -7.27 0.20 23.41
CA PHE A 504 -6.55 0.79 22.27
C PHE A 504 -5.12 1.26 22.60
N PHE A 505 -4.71 1.28 23.88
CA PHE A 505 -3.39 1.78 24.32
C PHE A 505 -2.87 1.14 25.64
N SER A 506 -3.19 -0.13 26.00
CA SER A 506 -2.55 -0.79 27.18
C SER A 506 -1.07 -1.20 26.95
N MET A 507 -0.33 -0.39 26.21
CA MET A 507 1.05 -0.04 26.53
C MET A 507 1.14 1.48 26.33
N GLY A 508 1.02 2.21 27.42
CA GLY A 508 1.42 3.62 27.56
C GLY A 508 2.69 3.68 28.40
#